data_AF-A0A212JWR2-F1
#
_entry.id   AF-A0A212JWR2-F1
#
_cell.length_a   1.000
_cell.length_b   1.000
_cell.length_c   1.000
_cell.angle_alpha   90.00
_cell.angle_beta   90.00
_cell.angle_gamma   90.00
#
_symmetry.space_group_name_H-M   'P 1'
#
loop_
_entity.id
_entity.type
_entity.pdbx_description
1 polymer ?
#
loop_
_entity_poly.entity_id
_entity_poly.type
_entity_poly.pdbx_seq_one_letter_code
_entity_poly.pdbx_strand_id
1 'polypeptide(L)'
;MYECYTLEVEGAGVRFAPREGKELAYLPGQPPKGYTLINVIGDPGLLHCAVFRKDGGAGGFFALHDTEGVLFMAVAESNLAYGMGLAHMGRMVTYARYGADIFEELGEGDD
;
A
#
# COMPACT_ATOMS: atom_id res chain seq x y z
N MET A 1 -14.49 -4.45 -5.84
CA MET A 1 -14.54 -4.34 -4.36
C MET A 1 -13.18 -4.79 -3.88
N TYR A 2 -12.47 -3.94 -3.16
CA TYR A 2 -11.12 -4.24 -2.66
C TYR A 2 -11.20 -4.70 -1.21
N GLU A 3 -10.22 -5.48 -0.77
CA GLU A 3 -10.13 -5.92 0.62
C GLU A 3 -9.65 -4.76 1.50
N CYS A 4 -10.10 -4.70 2.76
CA CYS A 4 -9.72 -3.65 3.69
C CYS A 4 -9.34 -4.22 5.06
N TYR A 5 -8.15 -3.84 5.52
CA TYR A 5 -7.53 -4.37 6.73
C TYR A 5 -7.19 -3.26 7.72
N THR A 6 -7.16 -3.61 9.00
CA THR A 6 -6.47 -2.82 10.02
C THR A 6 -5.04 -3.34 10.13
N LEU A 7 -4.08 -2.42 10.09
CA LEU A 7 -2.67 -2.72 10.25
C LEU A 7 -2.29 -2.61 11.72
N GLU A 8 -1.98 -3.75 12.31
CA GLU A 8 -1.56 -3.85 13.71
C GLU A 8 -0.05 -4.09 13.81
N VAL A 9 0.55 -3.61 14.90
CA VAL A 9 1.97 -3.86 15.19
C VAL A 9 2.10 -5.23 15.84
N GLU A 10 2.97 -6.07 15.30
CA GLU A 10 3.26 -7.40 15.85
C GLU A 10 4.77 -7.60 15.94
N GLY A 11 5.32 -7.43 17.15
CA GLY A 11 6.76 -7.47 17.37
C GLY A 11 7.50 -6.43 16.52
N ALA A 12 8.40 -6.90 15.65
CA ALA A 12 9.16 -6.07 14.72
C ALA A 12 8.46 -5.89 13.35
N GLY A 13 7.25 -6.45 13.18
CA GLY A 13 6.50 -6.45 11.93
C GLY A 13 5.10 -5.86 12.08
N VAL A 14 4.30 -6.10 11.04
CA VAL A 14 2.90 -5.70 11.01
C VAL A 14 2.04 -6.91 10.66
N ARG A 15 0.84 -6.95 11.24
CA ARG A 15 -0.18 -7.95 10.99
C ARG A 15 -1.39 -7.28 10.34
N PHE A 16 -1.94 -7.92 9.31
CA PHE A 16 -3.16 -7.48 8.64
C PHE A 16 -4.34 -8.17 9.31
N ALA A 17 -5.09 -7.40 10.11
CA ALA A 17 -6.31 -7.88 10.74
C ALA A 17 -7.53 -7.53 9.87
N PRO A 18 -8.52 -8.43 9.72
CA PRO A 18 -9.79 -8.08 9.10
C PRO A 18 -10.36 -6.81 9.75
N ARG A 19 -10.81 -5.85 8.94
CA ARG A 19 -11.36 -4.61 9.47
C ARG A 19 -12.85 -4.76 9.77
N GLU A 20 -13.22 -4.58 11.03
CA GLU A 20 -14.63 -4.44 11.43
C GLU A 20 -15.05 -2.96 11.38
N GLY A 21 -16.18 -2.65 10.74
CA GLY A 21 -16.75 -1.30 10.70
C GLY A 21 -16.93 -0.72 9.28
N LYS A 22 -17.13 0.61 9.19
CA LYS A 22 -17.31 1.29 7.89
C LYS A 22 -16.01 1.23 7.09
N GLU A 23 -16.11 0.68 5.88
CA GLU A 23 -15.05 0.75 4.89
C GLU A 23 -14.68 2.21 4.59
N LEU A 24 -13.38 2.47 4.49
CA LEU A 24 -12.89 3.70 3.89
C LEU A 24 -13.25 3.66 2.40
N ALA A 25 -14.22 4.48 2.01
CA ALA A 25 -14.56 4.68 0.61
C ALA A 25 -13.40 5.43 -0.06
N TYR A 26 -12.61 4.70 -0.84
CA TYR A 26 -11.50 5.20 -1.61
C TYR A 26 -11.81 5.02 -3.09
N LEU A 27 -11.68 6.12 -3.82
CA LEU A 27 -11.77 6.13 -5.27
C LEU A 27 -10.38 6.50 -5.80
N PRO A 28 -9.77 5.67 -6.65
CA PRO A 28 -8.49 5.99 -7.29
C PRO A 28 -8.52 7.38 -7.91
N GLY A 29 -7.46 8.17 -7.64
CA GLY A 29 -7.36 9.55 -8.14
C GLY A 29 -8.07 10.61 -7.28
N GLN A 30 -8.83 10.22 -6.26
CA GLN A 30 -9.45 11.17 -5.32
C GLN A 30 -9.13 10.79 -3.86
N PRO A 31 -8.30 11.58 -3.17
CA PRO A 31 -8.03 11.37 -1.75
C PRO A 31 -9.33 11.39 -0.94
N PRO A 32 -9.58 10.41 -0.05
CA PRO A 32 -10.75 10.44 0.82
C PRO A 32 -10.72 11.67 1.73
N LYS A 33 -11.91 12.19 2.06
CA LYS A 33 -12.03 13.35 2.96
C LYS A 33 -11.35 13.07 4.31
N GLY A 34 -10.52 14.00 4.78
CA GLY A 34 -9.78 13.87 6.03
C GLY A 34 -8.48 13.07 5.90
N TYR A 35 -8.04 12.81 4.67
CA TYR A 35 -6.75 12.22 4.37
C TYR A 35 -6.05 12.99 3.26
N THR A 36 -4.74 13.13 3.41
CA THR A 36 -3.86 13.72 2.39
C THR A 36 -3.06 12.61 1.72
N LEU A 37 -2.90 12.63 0.39
CA LEU A 37 -1.94 11.78 -0.31
C LEU A 37 -0.54 12.36 -0.11
N ILE A 38 0.36 11.56 0.44
CA ILE A 38 1.71 12.02 0.83
C ILE A 38 2.76 11.52 -0.15
N ASN A 39 2.56 10.31 -0.67
CA ASN A 39 3.49 9.70 -1.60
C ASN A 39 2.82 8.60 -2.42
N VAL A 40 3.45 8.25 -3.53
CA VAL A 40 3.20 7.02 -4.28
C VAL A 40 4.54 6.31 -4.42
N ILE A 41 4.61 5.07 -3.93
CA ILE A 41 5.84 4.27 -3.95
C ILE A 41 5.67 3.04 -4.84
N GLY A 42 6.73 2.61 -5.52
CA GLY A 42 6.67 1.52 -6.49
C GLY A 42 6.48 2.01 -7.91
N ASP A 43 6.02 1.11 -8.78
CA ASP A 43 5.89 1.33 -10.22
C ASP A 43 4.40 1.26 -10.63
N PRO A 44 3.81 2.37 -11.11
CA PRO A 44 2.43 2.37 -11.60
C PRO A 44 2.14 1.39 -12.74
N GLY A 45 3.16 0.99 -13.52
CA GLY A 45 3.03 0.00 -14.58
C GLY A 45 3.08 -1.46 -14.11
N LEU A 46 3.28 -1.70 -12.82
CA LEU A 46 3.41 -3.04 -12.25
C LEU A 46 2.67 -3.16 -10.92
N LEU A 47 3.24 -2.57 -9.86
CA LEU A 47 2.71 -2.60 -8.52
C LEU A 47 3.16 -1.34 -7.77
N HIS A 48 2.21 -0.56 -7.28
CA HIS A 48 2.49 0.66 -6.52
C HIS A 48 1.58 0.79 -5.31
N CYS A 49 2.02 1.58 -4.32
CA CYS A 49 1.26 1.88 -3.13
C CYS A 49 1.08 3.39 -2.99
N ALA A 50 -0.19 3.83 -2.96
CA ALA A 50 -0.55 5.18 -2.59
C ALA A 50 -0.61 5.30 -1.06
N VAL A 51 0.14 6.26 -0.53
CA VAL A 51 0.37 6.45 0.91
C VAL A 51 -0.38 7.68 1.39
N PHE A 52 -1.33 7.50 2.30
CA PHE A 52 -2.17 8.57 2.82
C PHE A 52 -1.94 8.81 4.30
N ARG A 53 -1.90 10.07 4.73
CA ARG A 53 -1.87 10.48 6.14
C ARG A 53 -3.25 10.96 6.55
N LYS A 54 -3.66 10.64 7.78
CA LYS A 54 -4.89 11.20 8.36
C LYS A 54 -4.67 12.67 8.75
N ASP A 55 -5.57 13.54 8.33
CA ASP A 55 -5.48 14.97 8.64
C ASP A 55 -5.78 15.21 10.13
N GLY A 56 -4.89 15.95 10.81
CA GLY A 56 -5.06 16.32 12.22
C GLY A 56 -5.09 15.13 13.20
N GLY A 57 -4.65 13.94 12.78
CA GLY A 57 -4.72 12.71 13.57
C GLY A 57 -3.49 11.82 13.45
N ALA A 58 -3.47 10.77 14.27
CA ALA A 58 -2.48 9.72 14.16
C ALA A 58 -2.78 8.78 12.98
N GLY A 59 -1.72 8.21 12.42
CA GLY A 59 -1.81 7.16 11.42
C GLY A 59 -2.21 7.64 10.01
N GLY A 60 -2.88 6.77 9.27
CA GLY A 60 -3.16 6.92 7.86
C GLY A 60 -3.65 5.62 7.23
N PHE A 61 -3.60 5.53 5.92
CA PHE A 61 -3.83 4.26 5.23
C PHE A 61 -2.96 4.13 3.98
N PHE A 62 -2.86 2.90 3.51
CA PHE A 62 -2.13 2.49 2.33
C PHE A 62 -3.13 1.84 1.38
N ALA A 63 -3.11 2.24 0.11
CA ALA A 63 -3.82 1.54 -0.95
C ALA A 63 -2.79 0.91 -1.87
N LEU A 64 -2.82 -0.41 -2.02
CA LEU A 64 -1.96 -1.13 -2.96
C LEU A 64 -2.71 -1.28 -4.28
N HIS A 65 -2.01 -0.99 -5.37
CA HIS A 65 -2.55 -1.00 -6.72
C HIS A 65 -1.66 -1.83 -7.65
N ASP A 66 -2.30 -2.50 -8.59
CA ASP A 66 -1.68 -2.99 -9.83
C ASP A 66 -2.19 -2.16 -11.03
N THR A 67 -1.99 -2.67 -12.25
CA THR A 67 -2.44 -2.03 -13.49
C THR A 67 -3.97 -2.03 -13.66
N GLU A 68 -4.68 -2.92 -12.97
CA GLU A 68 -6.13 -3.09 -13.07
C GLU A 68 -6.89 -2.28 -12.02
N GLY A 69 -6.26 -1.97 -10.88
CA GLY A 69 -6.83 -1.07 -9.87
C GLY A 69 -6.34 -1.35 -8.46
N VAL A 70 -7.22 -1.09 -7.48
CA VAL A 70 -6.90 -1.30 -6.05
C VAL A 70 -7.02 -2.78 -5.71
N LEU A 71 -5.94 -3.36 -5.22
CA LEU A 71 -5.91 -4.74 -4.71
C LEU A 71 -6.50 -4.79 -3.30
N PHE A 72 -5.88 -4.04 -2.38
CA PHE A 72 -6.35 -3.94 -1.00
C PHE A 72 -5.96 -2.60 -0.37
N MET A 73 -6.59 -2.33 0.77
CA MET A 73 -6.28 -1.23 1.64
C MET A 73 -5.86 -1.71 3.03
N ALA A 74 -4.88 -1.00 3.62
CA ALA A 74 -4.45 -1.24 5.00
C ALA A 74 -4.47 0.06 5.79
N VAL A 75 -5.24 0.09 6.87
CA VAL A 75 -5.47 1.27 7.71
C VAL A 75 -4.60 1.16 8.96
N ALA A 76 -3.70 2.12 9.15
CA ALA A 76 -2.90 2.22 10.36
C ALA A 76 -3.51 3.29 11.28
N GLU A 77 -4.02 2.89 12.44
CA GLU A 77 -4.70 3.83 13.36
C GLU A 77 -3.73 4.59 14.28
N SER A 78 -2.47 4.14 14.36
CA SER A 78 -1.42 4.79 15.14
C SER A 78 -0.22 5.20 14.28
N ASN A 79 0.61 6.12 14.80
CA ASN A 79 1.85 6.53 14.11
C ASN A 79 2.87 5.40 14.02
N LEU A 80 2.93 4.52 15.01
CA LEU A 80 3.83 3.38 15.00
C LEU A 80 3.43 2.38 13.91
N ALA A 81 2.17 1.98 13.88
CA ALA A 81 1.63 1.12 12.82
C ALA A 81 1.84 1.74 11.43
N TYR A 82 1.68 3.07 11.32
CA TYR A 82 1.88 3.79 10.06
C TYR A 82 3.35 3.76 9.60
N GLY A 83 4.29 4.06 10.50
CA GLY A 83 5.72 4.01 10.15
C GLY A 83 6.17 2.61 9.74
N MET A 84 5.73 1.59 10.49
CA MET A 84 6.05 0.19 10.17
C MET A 84 5.35 -0.29 8.89
N GLY A 85 4.11 0.15 8.66
CA GLY A 85 3.36 -0.09 7.44
C GLY A 85 4.03 0.50 6.22
N LEU A 86 4.52 1.75 6.30
CA LEU A 86 5.26 2.38 5.21
C LEU A 86 6.49 1.57 4.83
N ALA A 87 7.25 1.09 5.82
CA ALA A 87 8.41 0.24 5.57
C ALA A 87 8.02 -1.13 4.96
N HIS A 88 6.91 -1.72 5.41
CA HIS A 88 6.40 -2.97 4.88
C HIS A 88 5.96 -2.83 3.41
N MET A 89 5.13 -1.84 3.10
CA MET A 89 4.66 -1.58 1.74
C MET A 89 5.80 -1.22 0.80
N GLY A 90 6.76 -0.41 1.26
CA GLY A 90 7.95 -0.06 0.48
C GLY A 90 8.76 -1.28 0.07
N ARG A 91 8.99 -2.23 1.00
CA ARG A 91 9.66 -3.49 0.66
C ARG A 91 8.85 -4.32 -0.34
N MET A 92 7.54 -4.42 -0.15
CA MET A 92 6.66 -5.20 -1.03
C MET A 92 6.74 -4.73 -2.48
N VAL A 93 6.52 -3.43 -2.74
CA VAL A 93 6.56 -2.88 -4.11
C VAL A 93 7.96 -2.93 -4.71
N THR A 94 9.00 -2.78 -3.89
CA THR A 94 10.39 -2.88 -4.33
C THR A 94 10.72 -4.31 -4.77
N TYR A 95 10.32 -5.32 -3.99
CA TYR A 95 10.53 -6.73 -4.34
C TYR A 95 9.74 -7.14 -5.58
N ALA A 96 8.54 -6.58 -5.79
CA ALA A 96 7.78 -6.80 -7.02
C ALA A 96 8.55 -6.30 -8.25
N ARG A 97 9.12 -5.08 -8.19
CA ARG A 97 9.92 -4.52 -9.30
C ARG A 97 11.18 -5.35 -9.57
N TYR A 98 11.96 -5.67 -8.54
CA TYR A 98 13.13 -6.54 -8.69
C TYR A 98 12.77 -7.90 -9.30
N GLY A 99 11.64 -8.48 -8.91
CA GLY A 99 11.16 -9.73 -9.48
C GLY A 99 10.86 -9.60 -10.98
N ALA A 100 10.22 -8.52 -11.40
CA ALA A 100 9.94 -8.26 -12.81
C ALA A 100 11.22 -8.06 -13.63
N ASP A 101 12.18 -7.29 -13.11
CA ASP A 101 13.47 -7.01 -13.78
C ASP A 101 14.21 -8.32 -14.15
N ILE A 102 14.23 -9.31 -13.24
CA ILE A 102 14.90 -10.60 -13.49
C ILE A 102 14.34 -11.33 -14.71
N PHE A 103 13.03 -11.26 -14.95
CA PHE A 103 12.39 -11.96 -16.07
C PHE A 103 12.39 -11.14 -17.36
N GLU A 104 12.39 -9.81 -17.26
CA GLU A 104 12.59 -8.92 -18.42
C GLU A 104 14.02 -9.11 -18.99
N GLU A 105 15.05 -9.17 -18.15
CA GLU A 105 16.44 -9.40 -18.59
C GLU A 105 16.67 -10.80 -19.20
N LEU A 106 15.90 -11.81 -18.79
CA LEU A 106 15.99 -13.17 -19.38
C LEU A 106 15.33 -13.28 -20.76
N GLY A 107 14.46 -12.34 -21.13
CA GLY A 107 13.76 -12.34 -22.42
C GLY A 107 14.54 -11.68 -23.56
N GLU A 108 15.60 -10.91 -23.25
CA GLU A 108 16.41 -10.18 -24.25
C GLU A 108 17.58 -11.00 -24.81
N GLY A 109 17.64 -12.31 -24.52
CA GLY A 109 18.81 -13.17 -24.80
C GLY A 109 18.67 -14.23 -25.90
N ASP A 110 17.54 -14.34 -26.60
CA ASP A 110 17.27 -15.44 -27.56
C ASP A 110 16.86 -14.96 -28.97
N ASP A 111 17.61 -14.03 -29.57
CA ASP A 111 17.61 -13.75 -31.03
C ASP A 111 19.04 -13.80 -31.63
#